data_AF-A0A8T4DAZ5-F1
#
_entry.id   AF-A0A8T4DAZ5-F1
#
_cell.length_a   1.000
_cell.length_b   1.000
_cell.length_c   1.000
_cell.angle_alpha   90.00
_cell.angle_beta   90.00
_cell.angle_gamma   90.00
#
_symmetry.space_group_name_H-M   'P 1'
#
loop_
_entity.id
_entity.type
_entity.pdbx_description
1 polymer ?
#
loop_
_entity_poly.entity_id
_entity_poly.type
_entity_poly.pdbx_seq_one_letter_code
_entity_poly.pdbx_strand_id
1 'polypeptide(L)'
;MHTRGLQYFTLSEIEPRVWFMLRGCNFHCRGCFRPARDEGGTQLTAAEAIARMERACLDYYGELPSEAMITGGEPTLDKVYLVQLVRGLKTRGFSKIVLMTNGYALGEDERYVPELTEAGLTEAHVDVKAYSEELHQWYTGKSSKPVLRAIERLNASGITLIVQTVFIPGIVDLDEIEQIARFLAAVNENIPYRINPFAPTFAVDRVSRRPTLEEMERAYDVAAHYLPNAIVSRSCYREYPTPPPQKTWITVYPDLTVKRRSMEDQKEDRLAWLSADTSREHLLDDWQKIAWDAELRRSLVGISEHAESQARSRRENGKQGGSITVKFTSLLHAITKTKSTELTCNGSMRVAEVVSRLSSEYGEQFRDEVLDVGGKDGHVTLKRSFSLYRNGLEIGTLQGLQTEVHGGDELVILSWVSGG
;
A
#
# COMPACT_ATOMS: atom_id res chain seq x y z
N MET A 1 -19.90 9.31 -30.14
CA MET A 1 -18.77 8.42 -29.84
C MET A 1 -18.57 8.45 -28.33
N HIS A 2 -18.36 7.29 -27.69
CA HIS A 2 -18.11 7.21 -26.25
C HIS A 2 -16.68 7.69 -25.94
N THR A 3 -16.54 8.59 -24.99
CA THR A 3 -15.24 9.12 -24.57
C THR A 3 -15.09 9.05 -23.06
N ARG A 4 -13.85 8.88 -22.59
CA ARG A 4 -13.49 9.03 -21.18
C ARG A 4 -12.35 10.01 -21.02
N GLY A 5 -12.35 10.70 -19.88
CA GLY A 5 -11.26 11.58 -19.50
C GLY A 5 -10.02 10.77 -19.14
N LEU A 6 -8.94 10.96 -19.88
CA LEU A 6 -7.62 10.44 -19.55
C LEU A 6 -6.80 11.54 -18.89
N GLN A 7 -6.25 11.29 -17.71
CA GLN A 7 -5.34 12.21 -17.02
C GLN A 7 -3.93 12.11 -17.60
N TYR A 8 -3.39 10.89 -17.68
CA TYR A 8 -2.09 10.56 -18.24
C TYR A 8 -1.93 9.04 -18.32
N PHE A 9 -0.85 8.58 -18.95
CA PHE A 9 -0.31 7.24 -18.80
C PHE A 9 0.80 7.21 -17.76
N THR A 10 1.02 6.06 -17.14
CA THR A 10 2.24 5.79 -16.38
C THR A 10 2.97 4.62 -17.00
N LEU A 11 4.27 4.73 -17.21
CA LEU A 11 5.15 3.68 -17.68
C LEU A 11 6.10 3.27 -16.54
N SER A 12 6.37 1.98 -16.39
CA SER A 12 7.33 1.49 -15.40
C SER A 12 8.77 1.52 -15.91
N GLU A 13 9.72 1.89 -15.06
CA GLU A 13 11.15 1.75 -15.36
C GLU A 13 11.71 0.39 -14.91
N ILE A 14 10.94 -0.44 -14.20
CA ILE A 14 11.38 -1.74 -13.67
C ILE A 14 11.08 -2.87 -14.66
N GLU A 15 9.82 -3.00 -15.07
CA GLU A 15 9.36 -4.02 -16.02
C GLU A 15 8.38 -3.36 -16.99
N PRO A 16 8.52 -3.57 -18.32
CA PRO A 16 7.67 -2.90 -19.31
C PRO A 16 6.18 -3.13 -19.05
N ARG A 17 5.47 -2.07 -18.66
CA ARG A 17 4.02 -2.07 -18.44
C ARG A 17 3.46 -0.66 -18.37
N VAL A 18 2.17 -0.53 -18.68
CA VAL A 18 1.49 0.77 -18.78
C VAL A 18 0.24 0.85 -17.92
N TRP A 19 0.01 2.00 -17.28
CA TRP A 19 -1.24 2.33 -16.62
C TRP A 19 -2.00 3.40 -17.40
N PHE A 20 -3.29 3.18 -17.61
CA PHE A 20 -4.26 4.18 -18.02
C PHE A 20 -4.83 4.84 -16.77
N MET A 21 -4.60 6.15 -16.59
CA MET A 21 -5.09 6.90 -15.43
C MET A 21 -6.32 7.72 -15.87
N LEU A 22 -7.51 7.12 -15.73
CA LEU A 22 -8.78 7.73 -16.11
C LEU A 22 -9.28 8.74 -15.06
N ARG A 23 -10.29 9.54 -15.41
CA ARG A 23 -10.88 10.60 -14.57
C ARG A 23 -12.36 10.37 -14.27
N GLY A 24 -12.83 10.91 -13.16
CA GLY A 24 -14.22 10.81 -12.70
C GLY A 24 -14.48 9.50 -11.95
N CYS A 25 -15.26 9.59 -10.88
CA CYS A 25 -15.65 8.47 -10.02
C CYS A 25 -17.11 8.64 -9.58
N ASN A 26 -17.84 7.53 -9.45
CA ASN A 26 -19.21 7.50 -8.92
C ASN A 26 -19.27 7.44 -7.39
N PHE A 27 -18.12 7.36 -6.71
CA PHE A 27 -17.99 7.40 -5.25
C PHE A 27 -17.41 8.74 -4.80
N HIS A 28 -17.86 9.21 -3.65
CA HIS A 28 -17.33 10.37 -2.94
C HIS A 28 -16.59 9.94 -1.66
N CYS A 29 -15.74 8.92 -1.78
CA CYS A 29 -14.93 8.38 -0.70
C CYS A 29 -14.27 9.50 0.12
N ARG A 30 -14.60 9.60 1.40
CA ARG A 30 -14.08 10.61 2.33
C ARG A 30 -12.56 10.55 2.47
N GLY A 31 -12.02 9.34 2.57
CA GLY A 31 -10.57 9.10 2.66
C GLY A 31 -9.83 9.01 1.31
N CYS A 32 -10.47 9.35 0.18
CA CYS A 32 -9.78 9.29 -1.11
C CYS A 32 -8.71 10.37 -1.20
N PHE A 33 -7.54 10.03 -1.73
CA PHE A 33 -6.43 10.96 -1.90
C PHE A 33 -6.10 11.28 -3.36
N ARG A 34 -6.90 10.75 -4.30
CA ARG A 34 -6.63 10.84 -5.73
C ARG A 34 -7.44 11.96 -6.37
N PRO A 35 -6.79 12.99 -6.97
CA PRO A 35 -7.45 13.99 -7.82
C PRO A 35 -8.19 13.38 -9.01
N ALA A 36 -7.84 12.15 -9.40
CA ALA A 36 -8.48 11.43 -10.48
C ALA A 36 -9.98 11.16 -10.23
N ARG A 37 -10.46 11.29 -8.98
CA ARG A 37 -11.87 11.18 -8.60
C ARG A 37 -12.76 12.17 -9.35
N ASP A 38 -12.26 13.36 -9.63
CA ASP A 38 -13.08 14.42 -10.20
C ASP A 38 -13.10 14.33 -11.73
N GLU A 39 -14.17 14.86 -12.32
CA GLU A 39 -14.31 14.93 -13.77
C GLU A 39 -13.19 15.75 -14.42
N GLY A 40 -13.00 15.58 -15.73
CA GLY A 40 -11.99 16.28 -16.51
C GLY A 40 -11.03 15.32 -17.21
N GLY A 41 -9.78 15.76 -17.41
CA GLY A 41 -8.82 15.08 -18.28
C GLY A 41 -9.12 15.29 -19.76
N THR A 42 -8.22 14.80 -20.61
CA THR A 42 -8.42 14.86 -22.06
C THR A 42 -9.45 13.82 -22.47
N GLN A 43 -10.57 14.26 -23.04
CA GLN A 43 -11.62 13.35 -23.51
C GLN A 43 -11.14 12.62 -24.75
N LEU A 44 -11.09 11.29 -24.66
CA LEU A 44 -10.63 10.41 -25.72
C LEU A 44 -11.58 9.24 -25.88
N THR A 45 -11.77 8.82 -27.12
CA THR A 45 -12.31 7.49 -27.43
C THR A 45 -11.29 6.41 -27.05
N ALA A 46 -11.74 5.16 -26.93
CA ALA A 46 -10.84 4.04 -26.63
C ALA A 46 -9.73 3.90 -27.69
N ALA A 47 -10.08 4.08 -28.97
CA ALA A 47 -9.13 4.02 -30.07
C ALA A 47 -8.05 5.11 -29.98
N GLU A 48 -8.42 6.35 -29.64
CA GLU A 48 -7.47 7.45 -29.47
C GLU A 48 -6.57 7.25 -28.25
N ALA A 49 -7.13 6.76 -27.14
CA ALA A 49 -6.34 6.43 -25.94
C ALA A 49 -5.32 5.34 -26.23
N ILE A 50 -5.71 4.28 -26.96
CA ILE A 50 -4.79 3.22 -27.37
C ILE A 50 -3.71 3.78 -28.31
N ALA A 51 -4.07 4.53 -29.35
CA ALA A 51 -3.09 5.07 -30.30
C ALA A 51 -2.03 5.96 -29.61
N ARG A 52 -2.42 6.72 -28.58
CA ARG A 52 -1.48 7.54 -27.79
C ARG A 52 -0.63 6.69 -26.85
N MET A 53 -1.23 5.68 -26.21
CA MET A 53 -0.49 4.71 -25.40
C MET A 53 0.56 3.97 -26.23
N GLU A 54 0.22 3.54 -27.45
CA GLU A 54 1.13 2.86 -28.35
C GLU A 54 2.34 3.73 -28.68
N ARG A 55 2.11 5.00 -29.06
CA ARG A 55 3.20 5.96 -29.30
C ARG A 55 4.06 6.13 -28.05
N ALA A 56 3.44 6.37 -26.90
CA ALA A 56 4.15 6.53 -25.63
C ALA A 56 5.03 5.30 -25.28
N CYS A 57 4.51 4.09 -25.49
CA CYS A 57 5.25 2.85 -25.22
C CYS A 57 6.36 2.62 -26.25
N LEU A 58 6.10 2.82 -27.54
CA LEU A 58 7.11 2.68 -28.59
C LEU A 58 8.25 3.69 -28.44
N ASP A 59 7.93 4.94 -28.11
CA ASP A 59 8.93 5.99 -27.90
C ASP A 59 9.81 5.72 -26.66
N TYR A 60 9.26 5.07 -25.62
CA TYR A 60 9.96 4.82 -24.37
C TYR A 60 10.65 3.44 -24.31
N TYR A 61 9.95 2.37 -24.68
CA TYR A 61 10.44 0.98 -24.61
C TYR A 61 10.96 0.46 -25.96
N GLY A 62 10.57 1.06 -27.09
CA GLY A 62 10.84 0.51 -28.43
C GLY A 62 9.86 -0.60 -28.85
N GLU A 63 8.99 -1.06 -27.95
CA GLU A 63 8.00 -2.09 -28.18
C GLU A 63 6.74 -1.87 -27.30
N LEU A 64 5.69 -2.65 -27.54
CA LEU A 64 4.52 -2.66 -26.67
C LEU A 64 4.77 -3.59 -25.49
N PRO A 65 4.45 -3.17 -24.25
CA PRO A 65 4.54 -4.04 -23.10
C PRO A 65 3.48 -5.15 -23.14
N SER A 66 3.67 -6.19 -22.34
CA SER A 66 2.72 -7.30 -22.23
C SER A 66 1.62 -7.07 -21.20
N GLU A 67 1.77 -6.05 -20.34
CA GLU A 67 0.86 -5.73 -19.24
C GLU A 67 0.30 -4.30 -19.34
N ALA A 68 -1.03 -4.19 -19.20
CA ALA A 68 -1.76 -2.93 -19.11
C ALA A 68 -2.66 -2.91 -17.88
N MET A 69 -2.64 -1.82 -17.14
CA MET A 69 -3.47 -1.59 -15.96
C MET A 69 -4.41 -0.43 -16.23
N ILE A 70 -5.69 -0.58 -15.91
CA ILE A 70 -6.72 0.44 -16.12
C ILE A 70 -7.19 0.90 -14.75
N THR A 71 -6.92 2.17 -14.41
CA THR A 71 -7.12 2.72 -13.06
C THR A 71 -7.38 4.24 -13.12
N GLY A 72 -7.17 4.96 -12.02
CA GLY A 72 -7.33 6.41 -11.89
C GLY A 72 -8.55 6.76 -11.05
N GLY A 73 -9.58 7.33 -11.69
CA GLY A 73 -10.93 7.43 -11.15
C GLY A 73 -11.61 6.06 -11.13
N GLU A 74 -12.88 6.00 -11.52
CA GLU A 74 -13.57 4.71 -11.72
C GLU A 74 -13.60 4.36 -13.22
N PRO A 75 -12.88 3.30 -13.67
CA PRO A 75 -12.90 2.91 -15.07
C PRO A 75 -14.26 2.44 -15.56
N THR A 76 -15.13 1.91 -14.69
CA THR A 76 -16.39 1.29 -15.08
C THR A 76 -17.53 2.27 -15.34
N LEU A 77 -17.28 3.58 -15.36
CA LEU A 77 -18.32 4.59 -15.59
C LEU A 77 -18.87 4.59 -17.02
N ASP A 78 -18.09 4.14 -18.01
CA ASP A 78 -18.55 3.95 -19.38
C ASP A 78 -18.20 2.53 -19.85
N LYS A 79 -19.24 1.70 -19.89
CA LYS A 79 -19.16 0.31 -20.32
C LYS A 79 -18.67 0.15 -21.74
N VAL A 80 -19.19 0.95 -22.68
CA VAL A 80 -18.85 0.84 -24.10
C VAL A 80 -17.37 1.20 -24.30
N TYR A 81 -16.92 2.29 -23.69
CA TYR A 81 -15.53 2.70 -23.72
C TYR A 81 -14.60 1.62 -23.15
N LEU A 82 -14.90 1.08 -21.96
CA LEU A 82 -14.03 0.13 -21.28
C LEU A 82 -13.92 -1.19 -22.05
N VAL A 83 -15.04 -1.72 -22.55
CA VAL A 83 -15.06 -2.94 -23.38
C VAL A 83 -14.23 -2.75 -24.65
N GLN A 84 -14.35 -1.59 -25.32
CA GLN A 84 -13.55 -1.27 -26.50
C GLN A 84 -12.06 -1.14 -26.17
N LEU A 85 -11.72 -0.53 -25.03
CA LEU A 85 -10.34 -0.40 -24.57
C LEU A 85 -9.70 -1.76 -24.31
N VAL A 86 -10.38 -2.62 -23.54
CA VAL A 86 -9.91 -3.99 -23.24
C VAL A 86 -9.74 -4.80 -24.51
N ARG A 87 -10.73 -4.79 -25.41
CA ARG A 87 -10.65 -5.50 -26.70
C ARG A 87 -9.48 -4.99 -27.54
N GLY A 88 -9.30 -3.67 -27.61
CA GLY A 88 -8.21 -3.06 -28.36
C GLY A 88 -6.83 -3.41 -27.81
N LEU A 89 -6.67 -3.49 -26.49
CA LEU A 89 -5.45 -4.00 -25.84
C LEU A 89 -5.22 -5.49 -26.16
N LYS A 90 -6.26 -6.32 -26.05
CA LYS A 90 -6.15 -7.75 -26.33
C LYS A 90 -5.70 -8.04 -27.77
N THR A 91 -6.25 -7.31 -28.75
CA THR A 91 -5.87 -7.44 -30.16
C THR A 91 -4.41 -7.06 -30.46
N ARG A 92 -3.77 -6.32 -29.55
CA ARG A 92 -2.36 -5.87 -29.66
C ARG A 92 -1.37 -6.78 -28.93
N GLY A 93 -1.84 -7.93 -28.43
CA GLY A 93 -0.98 -8.91 -27.78
C GLY A 93 -0.74 -8.69 -26.30
N PHE A 94 -1.45 -7.76 -25.65
CA PHE A 94 -1.40 -7.63 -24.19
C PHE A 94 -1.89 -8.93 -23.55
N SER A 95 -0.98 -9.59 -22.84
CA SER A 95 -1.22 -10.86 -22.18
C SER A 95 -1.88 -10.69 -20.81
N LYS A 96 -1.68 -9.53 -20.17
CA LYS A 96 -2.26 -9.17 -18.88
C LYS A 96 -2.92 -7.80 -18.96
N ILE A 97 -4.24 -7.78 -18.80
CA ILE A 97 -5.07 -6.57 -18.78
C ILE A 97 -5.78 -6.54 -17.43
N VAL A 98 -5.34 -5.62 -16.56
CA VAL A 98 -5.79 -5.52 -15.17
C VAL A 98 -6.75 -4.35 -15.03
N LEU A 99 -7.97 -4.60 -14.57
CA LEU A 99 -8.94 -3.57 -14.20
C LEU A 99 -8.86 -3.30 -12.70
N MET A 100 -8.57 -2.07 -12.29
CA MET A 100 -8.66 -1.65 -10.89
C MET A 100 -9.93 -0.81 -10.71
N THR A 101 -10.88 -1.28 -9.90
CA THR A 101 -12.24 -0.73 -9.84
C THR A 101 -12.81 -0.80 -8.43
N ASN A 102 -13.78 0.06 -8.12
CA ASN A 102 -14.66 -0.08 -6.97
C ASN A 102 -15.76 -1.15 -7.17
N GLY A 103 -15.94 -1.67 -8.38
CA GLY A 103 -16.84 -2.78 -8.71
C GLY A 103 -18.32 -2.42 -8.75
N TYR A 104 -18.74 -1.22 -8.35
CA TYR A 104 -20.15 -0.88 -8.17
C TYR A 104 -20.98 -1.06 -9.45
N ALA A 105 -20.52 -0.52 -10.58
CA ALA A 105 -21.24 -0.63 -11.85
C ALA A 105 -21.27 -2.07 -12.40
N LEU A 106 -20.25 -2.88 -12.11
CA LEU A 106 -20.21 -4.30 -12.49
C LEU A 106 -21.29 -5.12 -11.77
N GLY A 107 -21.65 -4.72 -10.56
CA GLY A 107 -22.72 -5.33 -9.77
C GLY A 107 -24.12 -4.80 -10.05
N GLU A 108 -24.23 -3.65 -10.72
CA GLU A 108 -25.50 -3.10 -11.20
C GLU A 108 -25.92 -3.70 -12.55
N ASP A 109 -24.97 -3.90 -13.48
CA ASP A 109 -25.24 -4.47 -14.81
C ASP A 109 -24.72 -5.90 -14.93
N GLU A 110 -25.65 -6.86 -14.99
CA GLU A 110 -25.37 -8.30 -15.14
C GLU A 110 -24.55 -8.65 -16.39
N ARG A 111 -24.62 -7.84 -17.44
CA ARG A 111 -23.91 -8.10 -18.70
C ARG A 111 -22.50 -7.53 -18.71
N TYR A 112 -22.14 -6.69 -17.74
CA TYR A 112 -20.87 -5.98 -17.79
C TYR A 112 -19.67 -6.93 -17.64
N VAL A 113 -19.69 -7.82 -16.64
CA VAL A 113 -18.61 -8.81 -16.46
C VAL A 113 -18.50 -9.79 -17.64
N PRO A 114 -19.61 -10.38 -18.17
CA PRO A 114 -19.55 -11.18 -19.39
C PRO A 114 -18.92 -10.46 -20.59
N GLU A 115 -19.31 -9.20 -20.84
CA GLU A 115 -18.76 -8.44 -21.97
C GLU A 115 -17.28 -8.09 -21.80
N LEU A 116 -16.82 -7.84 -20.57
CA LEU A 116 -15.39 -7.66 -20.27
C LEU A 116 -14.60 -8.96 -20.44
N THR A 117 -15.19 -10.09 -20.05
CA THR A 117 -14.60 -11.42 -20.23
C THR A 117 -14.43 -11.71 -21.72
N GLU A 118 -15.46 -11.50 -22.53
CA GLU A 118 -15.42 -11.66 -23.99
C GLU A 118 -14.42 -10.69 -24.65
N ALA A 119 -14.30 -9.46 -24.14
CA ALA A 119 -13.30 -8.50 -24.62
C ALA A 119 -11.86 -8.93 -24.32
N GLY A 120 -11.64 -9.87 -23.39
CA GLY A 120 -10.34 -10.40 -23.03
C GLY A 120 -9.72 -9.76 -21.79
N LEU A 121 -10.52 -9.21 -20.87
CA LEU A 121 -10.03 -8.78 -19.56
C LEU A 121 -9.46 -9.99 -18.82
N THR A 122 -8.27 -9.86 -18.22
CA THR A 122 -7.59 -11.02 -17.61
C THR A 122 -7.64 -11.00 -16.10
N GLU A 123 -7.62 -9.81 -15.50
CA GLU A 123 -7.54 -9.64 -14.05
C GLU A 123 -8.36 -8.43 -13.59
N ALA A 124 -9.02 -8.55 -12.44
CA ALA A 124 -9.77 -7.47 -11.81
C ALA A 124 -9.40 -7.33 -10.34
N HIS A 125 -9.08 -6.11 -9.92
CA HIS A 125 -8.84 -5.72 -8.53
C HIS A 125 -10.04 -4.91 -8.04
N VAL A 126 -10.83 -5.50 -7.15
CA VAL A 126 -12.02 -4.85 -6.59
C VAL A 126 -11.74 -4.30 -5.20
N ASP A 127 -11.94 -3.00 -5.01
CA ASP A 127 -11.74 -2.33 -3.73
C ASP A 127 -13.06 -2.24 -2.94
N VAL A 128 -13.22 -3.13 -1.94
CA VAL A 128 -14.33 -3.11 -1.00
C VAL A 128 -14.05 -2.07 0.08
N LYS A 129 -14.79 -0.96 0.03
CA LYS A 129 -14.58 0.18 0.91
C LYS A 129 -15.05 -0.06 2.35
N ALA A 130 -16.09 -0.88 2.49
CA ALA A 130 -16.68 -1.36 3.74
C ALA A 130 -17.64 -2.50 3.36
N TYR A 131 -17.78 -3.49 4.23
CA TYR A 131 -18.81 -4.52 4.13
C TYR A 131 -20.15 -3.98 4.58
N SER A 132 -20.18 -3.34 5.75
CA SER A 132 -21.40 -2.80 6.35
C SER A 132 -22.04 -1.75 5.44
N GLU A 133 -23.33 -1.92 5.15
CA GLU A 133 -24.05 -1.05 4.22
C GLU A 133 -24.09 0.40 4.70
N GLU A 134 -24.40 0.64 5.97
CA GLU A 134 -24.47 2.00 6.55
C GLU A 134 -23.11 2.69 6.50
N LEU A 135 -22.06 1.97 6.86
CA LEU A 135 -20.68 2.48 6.82
C LEU A 135 -20.24 2.77 5.39
N HIS A 136 -20.54 1.86 4.44
CA HIS A 136 -20.21 2.04 3.03
C HIS A 136 -20.92 3.27 2.46
N GLN A 137 -22.20 3.48 2.79
CA GLN A 137 -22.95 4.66 2.39
C GLN A 137 -22.37 5.93 3.00
N TRP A 138 -22.05 5.93 4.29
CA TRP A 138 -21.44 7.09 4.95
C TRP A 138 -20.08 7.44 4.35
N TYR A 139 -19.26 6.43 4.03
CA TYR A 139 -17.91 6.63 3.54
C TYR A 139 -17.84 6.98 2.06
N THR A 140 -18.69 6.36 1.21
CA THR A 140 -18.62 6.47 -0.26
C THR A 140 -19.78 7.23 -0.89
N GLY A 141 -20.90 7.38 -0.17
CA GLY A 141 -22.18 7.87 -0.70
C GLY A 141 -23.03 6.81 -1.43
N LYS A 142 -22.63 5.53 -1.42
CA LYS A 142 -23.28 4.45 -2.18
C LYS A 142 -23.45 3.17 -1.36
N SER A 143 -24.32 2.27 -1.82
CA SER A 143 -24.52 0.93 -1.23
C SER A 143 -23.31 0.01 -1.42
N SER A 144 -23.03 -0.88 -0.47
CA SER A 144 -21.99 -1.92 -0.64
C SER A 144 -22.50 -3.10 -1.49
N LYS A 145 -23.83 -3.31 -1.52
CA LYS A 145 -24.43 -4.49 -2.19
C LYS A 145 -24.01 -4.69 -3.64
N PRO A 146 -23.95 -3.66 -4.52
CA PRO A 146 -23.46 -3.87 -5.88
C PRO A 146 -21.99 -4.31 -5.91
N VAL A 147 -21.15 -3.78 -5.04
CA VAL A 147 -19.73 -4.17 -4.96
C VAL A 147 -19.59 -5.66 -4.60
N LEU A 148 -20.37 -6.12 -3.62
CA LEU A 148 -20.37 -7.54 -3.22
C LEU A 148 -20.87 -8.45 -4.36
N ARG A 149 -21.94 -8.05 -5.08
CA ARG A 149 -22.41 -8.79 -6.27
C ARG A 149 -21.38 -8.82 -7.39
N ALA A 150 -20.60 -7.75 -7.57
CA ALA A 150 -19.54 -7.73 -8.57
C ALA A 150 -18.46 -8.77 -8.29
N ILE A 151 -18.11 -8.98 -7.01
CA ILE A 151 -17.16 -10.01 -6.57
C ILE A 151 -17.66 -11.41 -6.94
N GLU A 152 -18.92 -11.72 -6.63
CA GLU A 152 -19.53 -13.00 -7.00
C GLU A 152 -19.49 -13.24 -8.52
N ARG A 153 -19.86 -12.22 -9.31
CA ARG A 153 -19.86 -12.28 -10.77
C ARG A 153 -18.46 -12.45 -11.36
N LEU A 154 -17.47 -11.71 -10.85
CA LEU A 154 -16.09 -11.80 -11.31
C LEU A 154 -15.46 -13.16 -10.96
N ASN A 155 -15.71 -13.68 -9.75
CA ASN A 155 -15.25 -15.00 -9.36
C ASN A 155 -15.83 -16.10 -10.28
N ALA A 156 -17.08 -15.95 -10.72
CA ALA A 156 -17.72 -16.90 -11.63
C ALA A 156 -17.31 -16.76 -13.11
N SER A 157 -16.64 -15.67 -13.51
CA SER A 157 -16.38 -15.37 -14.93
C SER A 157 -15.06 -15.93 -15.46
N GLY A 158 -14.20 -16.48 -14.60
CA GLY A 158 -12.85 -16.93 -14.96
C GLY A 158 -11.82 -15.80 -15.12
N ILE A 159 -12.20 -14.55 -14.82
CA ILE A 159 -11.25 -13.44 -14.67
C ILE A 159 -10.52 -13.63 -13.34
N THR A 160 -9.19 -13.48 -13.33
CA THR A 160 -8.43 -13.52 -12.07
C THR A 160 -8.90 -12.37 -11.17
N LEU A 161 -9.45 -12.72 -10.00
CA LEU A 161 -9.98 -11.74 -9.07
C LEU A 161 -9.01 -11.54 -7.90
N ILE A 162 -8.74 -10.28 -7.57
CA ILE A 162 -8.09 -9.86 -6.33
C ILE A 162 -9.04 -8.89 -5.63
N VAL A 163 -9.33 -9.13 -4.36
CA VAL A 163 -10.11 -8.19 -3.55
C VAL A 163 -9.17 -7.42 -2.64
N GLN A 164 -9.45 -6.13 -2.45
CA GLN A 164 -8.67 -5.29 -1.56
C GLN A 164 -9.57 -4.38 -0.72
N THR A 165 -9.06 -3.97 0.43
CA THR A 165 -9.71 -3.01 1.33
C THR A 165 -8.65 -2.12 1.95
N VAL A 166 -9.03 -0.90 2.32
CA VAL A 166 -8.18 -0.02 3.11
C VAL A 166 -8.59 -0.13 4.58
N PHE A 167 -7.67 -0.54 5.45
CA PHE A 167 -7.87 -0.52 6.90
C PHE A 167 -7.79 0.91 7.41
N ILE A 168 -8.88 1.40 8.01
CA ILE A 168 -9.03 2.76 8.53
C ILE A 168 -9.41 2.65 10.01
N PRO A 169 -8.53 3.03 10.97
CA PRO A 169 -8.79 2.81 12.39
C PRO A 169 -10.09 3.47 12.85
N GLY A 170 -10.95 2.71 13.53
CA GLY A 170 -12.26 3.17 14.01
C GLY A 170 -13.31 3.42 12.93
N ILE A 171 -13.05 3.02 11.68
CA ILE A 171 -13.98 3.13 10.57
C ILE A 171 -14.09 1.79 9.85
N VAL A 172 -13.01 1.38 9.16
CA VAL A 172 -12.89 0.08 8.50
C VAL A 172 -11.80 -0.68 9.23
N ASP A 173 -12.14 -1.18 10.41
CA ASP A 173 -11.23 -1.87 11.30
C ASP A 173 -11.49 -3.38 11.34
N LEU A 174 -11.11 -4.05 12.43
CA LEU A 174 -11.08 -5.52 12.50
C LEU A 174 -12.44 -6.16 12.20
N ASP A 175 -13.55 -5.55 12.65
CA ASP A 175 -14.89 -6.09 12.45
C ASP A 175 -15.27 -6.09 10.96
N GLU A 176 -14.89 -5.03 10.23
CA GLU A 176 -15.12 -4.94 8.78
C GLU A 176 -14.21 -5.91 8.02
N ILE A 177 -12.92 -6.00 8.41
CA ILE A 177 -11.98 -6.95 7.81
C ILE A 177 -12.48 -8.39 7.99
N GLU A 178 -12.98 -8.75 9.17
CA GLU A 178 -13.52 -10.08 9.43
C GLU A 178 -14.74 -10.37 8.54
N GLN A 179 -15.68 -9.43 8.46
CA GLN A 179 -16.88 -9.60 7.65
C GLN A 179 -16.56 -9.74 6.16
N ILE A 180 -15.62 -8.94 5.64
CA ILE A 180 -15.15 -9.07 4.26
C ILE A 180 -14.50 -10.45 4.08
N ALA A 181 -13.60 -10.86 4.96
CA ALA A 181 -12.92 -12.15 4.85
C ALA A 181 -13.90 -13.33 4.88
N ARG A 182 -14.89 -13.31 5.79
CA ARG A 182 -15.98 -14.30 5.84
C ARG A 182 -16.80 -14.35 4.55
N PHE A 183 -17.18 -13.18 4.03
CA PHE A 183 -17.92 -13.11 2.77
C PHE A 183 -17.11 -13.69 1.61
N LEU A 184 -15.83 -13.30 1.48
CA LEU A 184 -14.95 -13.81 0.44
C LEU A 184 -14.76 -15.33 0.56
N ALA A 185 -14.58 -15.85 1.77
CA ALA A 185 -14.47 -17.29 2.00
C ALA A 185 -15.74 -18.05 1.61
N ALA A 186 -16.92 -17.46 1.83
CA ALA A 186 -18.19 -18.02 1.39
C ALA A 186 -18.35 -18.03 -0.14
N VAL A 187 -17.75 -17.06 -0.84
CA VAL A 187 -17.71 -17.02 -2.31
C VAL A 187 -16.67 -18.01 -2.86
N ASN A 188 -15.43 -17.93 -2.38
CA ASN A 188 -14.30 -18.80 -2.70
C ASN A 188 -13.12 -18.47 -1.77
N GLU A 189 -12.73 -19.41 -0.90
CA GLU A 189 -11.61 -19.28 0.05
C GLU A 189 -10.26 -18.94 -0.59
N ASN A 190 -10.09 -19.22 -1.88
CA ASN A 190 -8.84 -18.96 -2.59
C ASN A 190 -8.71 -17.54 -3.14
N ILE A 191 -9.74 -16.68 -3.00
CA ILE A 191 -9.67 -15.29 -3.46
C ILE A 191 -8.53 -14.57 -2.69
N PRO A 192 -7.50 -14.04 -3.39
CA PRO A 192 -6.50 -13.21 -2.75
C PRO A 192 -7.12 -11.94 -2.16
N TYR A 193 -6.87 -11.70 -0.88
CA TYR A 193 -7.40 -10.54 -0.16
C TYR A 193 -6.28 -9.65 0.35
N ARG A 194 -6.22 -8.41 -0.15
CA ARG A 194 -5.19 -7.42 0.21
C ARG A 194 -5.74 -6.34 1.12
N ILE A 195 -5.13 -6.19 2.29
CA ILE A 195 -5.44 -5.14 3.26
C ILE A 195 -4.38 -4.04 3.14
N ASN A 196 -4.79 -2.84 2.75
CA ASN A 196 -3.90 -1.68 2.60
C ASN A 196 -4.04 -0.74 3.82
N PRO A 197 -2.96 -0.17 4.36
CA PRO A 197 -3.05 0.78 5.46
C PRO A 197 -3.52 2.16 4.97
N PHE A 198 -4.42 2.80 5.72
CA PHE A 198 -4.87 4.16 5.41
C PHE A 198 -3.73 5.18 5.44
N ALA A 199 -3.72 6.08 4.45
CA ALA A 199 -2.74 7.17 4.31
C ALA A 199 -3.44 8.52 4.52
N PRO A 200 -3.46 9.06 5.75
CA PRO A 200 -4.27 10.24 6.08
C PRO A 200 -3.71 11.54 5.47
N THR A 201 -2.40 11.60 5.20
CA THR A 201 -1.69 12.82 4.77
C THR A 201 -2.29 13.46 3.52
N PHE A 202 -2.93 12.67 2.67
CA PHE A 202 -3.42 13.11 1.37
C PHE A 202 -4.94 12.93 1.18
N ALA A 203 -5.65 12.46 2.20
CA ALA A 203 -7.08 12.26 2.14
C ALA A 203 -7.84 13.60 2.04
N VAL A 204 -8.94 13.62 1.29
CA VAL A 204 -9.86 14.77 1.21
C VAL A 204 -10.39 15.14 2.59
N ASP A 205 -10.98 14.17 3.28
CA ASP A 205 -11.43 14.31 4.65
C ASP A 205 -10.44 13.65 5.61
N ARG A 206 -10.15 14.33 6.73
CA ARG A 206 -9.36 13.78 7.84
C ARG A 206 -10.19 12.84 8.71
N VAL A 207 -10.62 11.73 8.11
CA VAL A 207 -11.55 10.80 8.77
C VAL A 207 -10.91 9.95 9.86
N SER A 208 -9.61 9.67 9.77
CA SER A 208 -8.90 8.88 10.77
C SER A 208 -7.38 9.09 10.67
N ARG A 209 -6.64 8.47 11.59
CA ARG A 209 -5.18 8.42 11.59
C ARG A 209 -4.65 7.24 10.77
N ARG A 210 -3.34 7.20 10.57
CA ARG A 210 -2.66 6.01 10.01
C ARG A 210 -2.82 4.81 10.98
N PRO A 211 -3.02 3.58 10.48
CA PRO A 211 -3.02 2.39 11.32
C PRO A 211 -1.64 2.13 11.94
N THR A 212 -1.62 1.54 13.14
CA THR A 212 -0.40 0.99 13.74
C THR A 212 -0.03 -0.31 13.05
N LEU A 213 1.23 -0.74 13.18
CA LEU A 213 1.64 -2.04 12.67
C LEU A 213 0.90 -3.18 13.39
N GLU A 214 0.70 -3.06 14.70
CA GLU A 214 -0.08 -4.03 15.49
C GLU A 214 -1.55 -4.12 15.04
N GLU A 215 -2.16 -3.01 14.60
CA GLU A 215 -3.50 -3.02 14.00
C GLU A 215 -3.51 -3.76 12.66
N MET A 216 -2.49 -3.55 11.83
CA MET A 216 -2.36 -4.24 10.55
C MET A 216 -2.06 -5.74 10.72
N GLU A 217 -1.23 -6.11 11.70
CA GLU A 217 -0.96 -7.50 12.09
C GLU A 217 -2.24 -8.20 12.54
N ARG A 218 -3.02 -7.56 13.43
CA ARG A 218 -4.32 -8.11 13.84
C ARG A 218 -5.30 -8.24 12.69
N ALA A 219 -5.31 -7.27 11.76
CA ALA A 219 -6.16 -7.36 10.57
C ALA A 219 -5.77 -8.55 9.69
N TYR A 220 -4.47 -8.82 9.54
CA TYR A 220 -3.99 -10.03 8.87
C TYR A 220 -4.45 -11.29 9.60
N ASP A 221 -4.23 -11.39 10.91
CA ASP A 221 -4.56 -12.59 11.69
C ASP A 221 -6.07 -12.91 11.59
N VAL A 222 -6.92 -11.89 11.67
CA VAL A 222 -8.37 -12.02 11.50
C VAL A 222 -8.73 -12.50 10.09
N ALA A 223 -8.14 -11.92 9.05
CA ALA A 223 -8.43 -12.32 7.67
C ALA A 223 -7.88 -13.72 7.34
N ALA A 224 -6.67 -14.03 7.80
CA ALA A 224 -5.97 -15.30 7.57
C ALA A 224 -6.69 -16.50 8.22
N HIS A 225 -7.54 -16.26 9.22
CA HIS A 225 -8.42 -17.29 9.77
C HIS A 225 -9.43 -17.84 8.74
N TYR A 226 -9.86 -17.00 7.79
CA TYR A 226 -10.85 -17.35 6.77
C TYR A 226 -10.25 -17.55 5.37
N LEU A 227 -9.14 -16.86 5.08
CA LEU A 227 -8.55 -16.81 3.75
C LEU A 227 -7.04 -17.12 3.81
N PRO A 228 -6.58 -18.26 3.26
CA PRO A 228 -5.15 -18.60 3.25
C PRO A 228 -4.30 -17.63 2.41
N ASN A 229 -4.90 -16.87 1.49
CA ASN A 229 -4.24 -15.94 0.58
C ASN A 229 -4.40 -14.47 1.01
N ALA A 230 -4.70 -14.21 2.29
CA ALA A 230 -4.73 -12.86 2.84
C ALA A 230 -3.33 -12.24 2.88
N ILE A 231 -3.22 -10.96 2.54
CA ILE A 231 -1.97 -10.20 2.60
C ILE A 231 -2.19 -8.78 3.13
N VAL A 232 -1.21 -8.25 3.85
CA VAL A 232 -1.14 -6.84 4.24
C VAL A 232 -0.10 -6.12 3.39
N SER A 233 -0.52 -5.06 2.70
CA SER A 233 0.36 -4.32 1.78
C SER A 233 1.14 -3.20 2.47
N ARG A 234 2.36 -2.96 2.01
CA ARG A 234 3.15 -1.75 2.32
C ARG A 234 3.09 -0.67 1.23
N SER A 235 2.21 -0.79 0.23
CA SER A 235 2.21 0.13 -0.92
C SER A 235 2.04 1.61 -0.53
N CYS A 236 1.27 1.90 0.52
CA CYS A 236 1.13 3.27 1.06
C CYS A 236 2.28 3.68 2.01
N TYR A 237 3.21 2.79 2.36
CA TYR A 237 4.49 3.15 3.00
C TYR A 237 5.56 3.57 1.97
N ARG A 238 5.47 3.10 0.73
CA ARG A 238 6.36 3.50 -0.40
C ARG A 238 6.19 4.96 -0.84
N GLU A 239 5.15 5.66 -0.35
CA GLU A 239 4.98 7.11 -0.59
C GLU A 239 5.98 7.97 0.22
N TYR A 240 6.88 7.36 0.99
CA TYR A 240 8.06 8.02 1.54
C TYR A 240 9.31 7.53 0.81
N PRO A 241 10.26 8.43 0.48
CA PRO A 241 11.45 8.08 -0.26
C PRO A 241 12.19 6.97 0.49
N THR A 242 12.24 5.78 -0.10
CA THR A 242 13.22 4.77 0.27
C THR A 242 14.53 5.24 -0.34
N PRO A 243 15.56 5.64 0.42
CA PRO A 243 16.83 6.05 -0.16
C PRO A 243 17.57 4.80 -0.68
N PRO A 244 18.17 4.82 -1.89
CA PRO A 244 18.14 5.93 -2.86
C PRO A 244 16.79 6.03 -3.60
N PRO A 245 16.36 7.25 -4.00
CA PRO A 245 15.07 7.48 -4.65
C PRO A 245 14.90 6.56 -5.87
N GLN A 246 13.91 5.68 -5.84
CA GLN A 246 13.71 4.73 -6.92
C GLN A 246 13.07 5.45 -8.13
N LYS A 247 13.83 5.52 -9.23
CA LYS A 247 13.33 5.91 -10.57
C LYS A 247 12.41 4.80 -11.08
N THR A 248 11.11 4.89 -10.77
CA THR A 248 10.17 3.77 -10.95
C THR A 248 9.09 4.04 -11.98
N TRP A 249 8.72 5.31 -12.18
CA TRP A 249 7.54 5.68 -12.94
C TRP A 249 7.79 6.90 -13.83
N ILE A 250 7.39 6.78 -15.09
CA ILE A 250 7.35 7.87 -16.06
C ILE A 250 5.91 8.22 -16.35
N THR A 251 5.57 9.51 -16.23
CA THR A 251 4.25 10.00 -16.61
C THR A 251 4.29 10.49 -18.05
N VAL A 252 3.35 10.04 -18.88
CA VAL A 252 3.18 10.51 -20.25
C VAL A 252 1.79 11.11 -20.39
N TYR A 253 1.69 12.41 -20.65
CA TYR A 253 0.41 13.10 -20.77
C TYR A 253 -0.25 12.82 -22.12
N PRO A 254 -1.55 13.13 -22.29
CA PRO A 254 -2.27 12.86 -23.52
C PRO A 254 -1.76 13.61 -24.77
N ASP A 255 -0.93 14.64 -24.60
CA ASP A 255 -0.20 15.36 -25.66
C ASP A 255 1.19 14.76 -25.95
N LEU A 256 1.50 13.60 -25.35
CA LEU A 256 2.76 12.86 -25.40
C LEU A 256 3.93 13.57 -24.70
N THR A 257 3.68 14.63 -23.94
CA THR A 257 4.72 15.20 -23.08
C THR A 257 5.07 14.22 -21.96
N VAL A 258 6.37 14.06 -21.71
CA VAL A 258 6.91 13.10 -20.74
C VAL A 258 7.43 13.84 -19.52
N LYS A 259 7.01 13.41 -18.33
CA LYS A 259 7.49 13.95 -17.05
C LYS A 259 7.84 12.82 -16.10
N ARG A 260 9.05 12.84 -15.56
CA ARG A 260 9.40 12.02 -14.39
C ARG A 260 8.96 12.77 -13.14
N ARG A 261 7.87 12.34 -12.53
CA ARG A 261 7.27 13.01 -11.37
C ARG A 261 7.99 12.61 -10.09
N SER A 262 8.47 13.60 -9.34
CA SER A 262 8.94 13.41 -7.97
C SER A 262 7.78 13.25 -6.99
N MET A 263 8.08 12.88 -5.76
CA MET A 263 7.09 12.93 -4.67
C MET A 263 6.61 14.36 -4.41
N GLU A 264 7.48 15.36 -4.61
CA GLU A 264 7.09 16.77 -4.47
C GLU A 264 6.11 17.19 -5.57
N ASP A 265 6.32 16.75 -6.82
CA ASP A 265 5.35 16.99 -7.90
C ASP A 265 3.97 16.38 -7.59
N GLN A 266 3.94 15.20 -6.97
CA GLN A 266 2.68 14.57 -6.57
C GLN A 266 2.02 15.29 -5.41
N LYS A 267 2.81 15.78 -4.47
CA LYS A 267 2.36 16.57 -3.33
C LYS A 267 1.80 17.92 -3.80
N GLU A 268 2.47 18.60 -4.72
CA GLU A 268 2.02 19.87 -5.29
C GLU A 268 0.74 19.72 -6.12
N ASP A 269 0.63 18.68 -6.95
CA ASP A 269 -0.63 18.40 -7.68
C ASP A 269 -1.81 18.18 -6.71
N ARG A 270 -1.56 17.51 -5.57
CA ARG A 270 -2.57 17.30 -4.54
C ARG A 270 -2.92 18.58 -3.79
N LEU A 271 -1.92 19.40 -3.46
CA LEU A 271 -2.15 20.73 -2.87
C LEU A 271 -2.99 21.60 -3.81
N ALA A 272 -2.63 21.66 -5.09
CA ALA A 272 -3.37 22.40 -6.09
C ALA A 272 -4.82 21.90 -6.18
N TRP A 273 -5.02 20.58 -6.18
CA TRP A 273 -6.33 19.96 -6.19
C TRP A 273 -7.17 20.31 -4.96
N LEU A 274 -6.66 20.08 -3.75
CA LEU A 274 -7.36 20.39 -2.49
C LEU A 274 -7.58 21.89 -2.31
N SER A 275 -6.72 22.72 -2.90
CA SER A 275 -6.83 24.17 -2.80
C SER A 275 -7.98 24.79 -3.61
N ALA A 276 -8.68 23.98 -4.41
CA ALA A 276 -9.90 24.41 -5.09
C ALA A 276 -11.01 24.80 -4.09
N ASP A 277 -11.07 24.11 -2.95
CA ASP A 277 -12.13 24.28 -1.95
C ASP A 277 -11.63 24.87 -0.62
N THR A 278 -10.31 25.08 -0.44
CA THR A 278 -9.69 25.54 0.81
C THR A 278 -8.39 26.31 0.53
N SER A 279 -7.99 27.29 1.35
CA SER A 279 -6.76 28.04 1.07
C SER A 279 -5.51 27.17 1.20
N ARG A 280 -4.53 27.38 0.31
CA ARG A 280 -3.26 26.65 0.29
C ARG A 280 -2.49 26.81 1.60
N GLU A 281 -2.50 28.01 2.18
CA GLU A 281 -1.82 28.30 3.45
C GLU A 281 -2.42 27.48 4.61
N HIS A 282 -3.75 27.36 4.64
CA HIS A 282 -4.44 26.54 5.64
C HIS A 282 -4.08 25.07 5.48
N LEU A 283 -4.10 24.53 4.25
CA LEU A 283 -3.69 23.16 3.97
C LEU A 283 -2.24 22.88 4.39
N LEU A 284 -1.33 23.82 4.13
CA LEU A 284 0.08 23.68 4.51
C LEU A 284 0.30 23.73 6.03
N ASP A 285 -0.36 24.65 6.75
CA ASP A 285 -0.32 24.72 8.22
C ASP A 285 -0.88 23.41 8.84
N ASP A 286 -2.00 22.95 8.29
CA ASP A 286 -2.63 21.70 8.69
C ASP A 286 -1.80 20.46 8.36
N TRP A 287 -0.97 20.49 7.32
CA TRP A 287 0.00 19.43 7.00
C TRP A 287 1.26 19.53 7.88
N GLN A 288 1.68 20.72 8.28
CA GLN A 288 2.78 20.91 9.23
C GLN A 288 2.42 20.41 10.63
N LYS A 289 1.16 20.56 11.06
CA LYS A 289 0.65 19.88 12.27
C LYS A 289 0.76 18.35 12.18
N ILE A 290 0.74 17.79 10.97
CA ILE A 290 0.97 16.35 10.70
C ILE A 290 2.47 16.03 10.57
N ALA A 291 3.38 16.98 10.30
CA ALA A 291 4.82 16.71 10.36
C ALA A 291 5.29 16.32 11.79
N TRP A 292 4.42 16.52 12.79
CA TRP A 292 4.47 15.90 14.13
C TRP A 292 4.36 14.35 14.10
N ASP A 293 4.02 13.75 12.97
CA ASP A 293 3.99 12.29 12.71
C ASP A 293 5.37 11.63 12.74
N ALA A 294 6.45 12.33 13.06
CA ALA A 294 7.66 11.65 13.52
C ALA A 294 7.47 11.03 14.93
N GLU A 295 6.68 11.68 15.78
CA GLU A 295 6.34 11.20 17.14
C GLU A 295 5.25 10.13 17.09
N LEU A 296 4.24 10.29 16.22
CA LEU A 296 3.26 9.25 15.94
C LEU A 296 3.92 8.04 15.25
N ARG A 297 4.80 8.20 14.24
CA ARG A 297 5.55 7.07 13.66
C ARG A 297 6.43 6.33 14.67
N ARG A 298 6.95 7.02 15.69
CA ARG A 298 7.61 6.39 16.85
C ARG A 298 6.62 5.57 17.68
N SER A 299 5.45 6.12 18.02
CA SER A 299 4.44 5.36 18.75
C SER A 299 3.80 4.21 17.95
N LEU A 300 3.70 4.31 16.62
CA LEU A 300 3.16 3.27 15.71
C LEU A 300 4.10 2.07 15.50
N VAL A 301 5.42 2.26 15.66
CA VAL A 301 6.41 1.17 15.72
C VAL A 301 6.51 0.61 17.16
N GLY A 302 5.72 1.15 18.09
CA GLY A 302 5.70 0.73 19.49
C GLY A 302 6.76 1.40 20.35
N ILE A 303 7.43 2.45 19.86
CA ILE A 303 8.54 3.12 20.54
C ILE A 303 8.05 4.17 21.52
N SER A 304 8.49 4.04 22.77
CA SER A 304 8.09 4.95 23.84
C SER A 304 8.65 6.37 23.62
N GLU A 305 7.81 7.40 23.80
CA GLU A 305 8.23 8.81 23.72
C GLU A 305 9.38 9.15 24.68
N HIS A 306 9.51 8.39 25.78
CA HIS A 306 10.55 8.54 26.79
C HIS A 306 11.97 8.19 26.31
N ALA A 307 12.12 7.30 25.31
CA ALA A 307 13.43 6.82 24.88
C ALA A 307 14.30 7.95 24.29
N GLU A 308 13.72 8.89 23.57
CA GLU A 308 14.48 9.95 22.90
C GLU A 308 14.85 11.13 23.84
N SER A 309 13.95 11.46 24.78
CA SER A 309 14.21 12.44 25.85
C SER A 309 15.40 11.99 26.72
N GLN A 310 15.42 10.70 27.11
CA GLN A 310 16.52 10.12 27.86
C GLN A 310 17.79 9.94 27.01
N ALA A 311 17.67 9.58 25.74
CA ALA A 311 18.83 9.45 24.84
C ALA A 311 19.49 10.80 24.52
N ARG A 312 18.70 11.89 24.32
CA ARG A 312 19.23 13.26 24.13
C ARG A 312 19.92 13.77 25.40
N SER A 313 19.29 13.65 26.58
CA SER A 313 19.87 14.14 27.83
C SER A 313 21.13 13.36 28.27
N ARG A 314 21.27 12.09 27.85
CA ARG A 314 22.43 11.25 28.21
C ARG A 314 23.56 11.31 27.19
N ARG A 315 23.30 11.67 25.93
CA ARG A 315 24.35 11.97 24.94
C ARG A 315 25.23 13.16 25.37
N GLU A 316 24.67 14.09 26.14
CA GLU A 316 25.39 15.23 26.72
C GLU A 316 26.25 14.85 27.94
N ASN A 317 26.00 13.70 28.59
CA ASN A 317 26.63 13.36 29.88
C ASN A 317 27.66 12.22 29.87
N GLY A 318 28.00 11.66 28.70
CA GLY A 318 29.11 10.72 28.57
C GLY A 318 28.88 9.32 29.18
N LYS A 319 29.27 8.31 28.41
CA LYS A 319 29.36 6.86 28.72
C LYS A 319 29.01 6.43 30.16
N GLN A 320 27.78 6.00 30.37
CA GLN A 320 27.44 5.05 31.44
C GLN A 320 26.55 3.95 30.88
N GLY A 321 26.74 2.72 31.36
CA GLY A 321 25.98 1.55 30.93
C GLY A 321 24.47 1.72 31.17
N GLY A 322 23.68 0.91 30.46
CA GLY A 322 22.22 0.94 30.55
C GLY A 322 21.58 -0.29 29.91
N SER A 323 20.25 -0.39 29.98
CA SER A 323 19.48 -1.42 29.27
C SER A 323 18.99 -0.89 27.93
N ILE A 324 19.00 -1.75 26.92
CA ILE A 324 18.35 -1.57 25.62
C ILE A 324 17.06 -2.35 25.67
N THR A 325 15.94 -1.71 25.33
CA THR A 325 14.65 -2.40 25.27
C THR A 325 14.43 -2.91 23.85
N VAL A 326 14.32 -4.22 23.68
CA VAL A 326 13.97 -4.86 22.40
C VAL A 326 12.51 -5.25 22.46
N LYS A 327 11.70 -4.74 21.54
CA LYS A 327 10.28 -5.10 21.39
C LYS A 327 10.09 -6.05 20.21
N PHE A 328 9.16 -6.98 20.39
CA PHE A 328 8.81 -8.01 19.44
C PHE A 328 7.42 -7.76 18.87
N THR A 329 7.22 -8.11 17.60
CA THR A 329 5.89 -8.18 16.95
C THR A 329 5.15 -9.44 17.33
N SER A 330 3.83 -9.46 17.09
CA SER A 330 2.96 -10.59 17.47
C SER A 330 3.48 -11.93 16.95
N LEU A 331 4.02 -11.97 15.72
CA LEU A 331 4.62 -13.15 15.12
C LEU A 331 5.72 -13.76 15.98
N LEU A 332 6.55 -12.90 16.60
CA LEU A 332 7.65 -13.33 17.45
C LEU A 332 7.19 -13.68 18.87
N HIS A 333 6.00 -13.24 19.33
CA HIS A 333 5.50 -13.57 20.68
C HIS A 333 5.29 -15.07 20.86
N ALA A 334 4.98 -15.81 19.79
CA ALA A 334 4.89 -17.26 19.85
C ALA A 334 6.24 -17.92 20.25
N ILE A 335 7.36 -17.29 19.86
CA ILE A 335 8.72 -17.76 20.13
C ILE A 335 9.24 -17.18 21.45
N THR A 336 9.12 -15.86 21.62
CA THR A 336 9.69 -15.13 22.77
C THR A 336 8.85 -15.24 24.03
N LYS A 337 7.55 -15.52 23.90
CA LYS A 337 6.55 -15.51 25.00
C LYS A 337 6.49 -14.18 25.78
N THR A 338 7.05 -13.11 25.22
CA THR A 338 7.02 -11.76 25.78
C THR A 338 6.92 -10.73 24.66
N LYS A 339 6.36 -9.56 24.98
CA LYS A 339 6.28 -8.42 24.07
C LYS A 339 7.61 -7.66 23.96
N SER A 340 8.49 -7.80 24.96
CA SER A 340 9.79 -7.14 25.00
C SER A 340 10.79 -7.81 25.94
N THR A 341 12.08 -7.58 25.68
CA THR A 341 13.21 -7.95 26.54
C THR A 341 14.11 -6.75 26.77
N GLU A 342 14.72 -6.66 27.94
CA GLU A 342 15.80 -5.72 28.22
C GLU A 342 17.15 -6.41 28.13
N LEU A 343 18.09 -5.80 27.38
CA LEU A 343 19.47 -6.28 27.26
C LEU A 343 20.43 -5.25 27.87
N THR A 344 21.31 -5.69 28.76
CA THR A 344 22.32 -4.82 29.36
C THR A 344 23.48 -4.56 28.40
N CYS A 345 23.85 -3.29 28.24
CA CYS A 345 25.01 -2.87 27.45
C CYS A 345 25.96 -1.97 28.27
N ASN A 346 27.26 -2.27 28.20
CA ASN A 346 28.32 -1.47 28.80
C ASN A 346 28.88 -0.49 27.77
N GLY A 347 28.17 0.60 27.50
CA GLY A 347 28.56 1.61 26.49
C GLY A 347 27.77 1.49 25.20
N SER A 348 28.42 1.18 24.08
CA SER A 348 27.76 0.88 22.81
C SER A 348 27.81 -0.62 22.51
N MET A 349 26.78 -1.11 21.82
CA MET A 349 26.70 -2.47 21.30
C MET A 349 26.28 -2.38 19.83
N ARG A 350 26.70 -3.32 18.98
CA ARG A 350 26.19 -3.39 17.60
C ARG A 350 24.87 -4.14 17.56
N VAL A 351 23.98 -3.78 16.64
CA VAL A 351 22.73 -4.53 16.45
C VAL A 351 23.00 -6.02 16.15
N ALA A 352 24.09 -6.35 15.46
CA ALA A 352 24.53 -7.74 15.28
C ALA A 352 24.70 -8.49 16.62
N GLU A 353 25.25 -7.84 17.64
CA GLU A 353 25.46 -8.43 18.96
C GLU A 353 24.15 -8.55 19.74
N VAL A 354 23.25 -7.56 19.64
CA VAL A 354 21.88 -7.64 20.20
C VAL A 354 21.18 -8.89 19.66
N VAL A 355 21.16 -9.04 18.35
CA VAL A 355 20.51 -10.17 17.66
C VAL A 355 21.12 -11.52 18.06
N SER A 356 22.44 -11.58 18.24
CA SER A 356 23.14 -12.77 18.71
C SER A 356 22.74 -13.15 20.14
N ARG A 357 22.60 -12.16 21.03
CA ARG A 357 22.12 -12.38 22.41
C ARG A 357 20.68 -12.87 22.44
N LEU A 358 19.80 -12.27 21.64
CA LEU A 358 18.42 -12.73 21.51
C LEU A 358 18.33 -14.16 20.97
N SER A 359 19.19 -14.52 20.01
CA SER A 359 19.28 -15.89 19.51
C SER A 359 19.76 -16.88 20.58
N SER A 360 20.63 -16.43 21.48
CA SER A 360 21.09 -17.25 22.62
C SER A 360 20.01 -17.40 23.70
N GLU A 361 19.19 -16.37 23.90
CA GLU A 361 18.12 -16.34 24.91
C GLU A 361 16.88 -17.13 24.45
N TYR A 362 16.47 -16.96 23.19
CA TYR A 362 15.24 -17.55 22.64
C TYR A 362 15.48 -18.81 21.79
N GLY A 363 16.75 -19.20 21.61
CA GLY A 363 17.14 -20.44 20.96
C GLY A 363 17.12 -20.41 19.43
N GLU A 364 17.39 -21.58 18.84
CA GLU A 364 17.56 -21.74 17.38
C GLU A 364 16.30 -21.37 16.60
N GLN A 365 15.10 -21.59 17.16
CA GLN A 365 13.85 -21.22 16.50
C GLN A 365 13.76 -19.71 16.24
N PHE A 366 14.17 -18.86 17.17
CA PHE A 366 14.21 -17.41 16.97
C PHE A 366 15.26 -17.03 15.91
N ARG A 367 16.45 -17.64 16.01
CA ARG A 367 17.55 -17.41 15.07
C ARG A 367 17.12 -17.75 13.65
N ASP A 368 16.53 -18.92 13.46
CA ASP A 368 16.10 -19.43 12.16
C ASP A 368 14.92 -18.64 11.62
N GLU A 369 14.06 -18.08 12.47
CA GLU A 369 12.94 -17.24 12.02
C GLU A 369 13.44 -15.87 11.53
N VAL A 370 14.32 -15.22 12.30
CA VAL A 370 14.68 -13.80 12.11
C VAL A 370 15.92 -13.61 11.22
N LEU A 371 16.83 -14.59 11.15
CA LEU A 371 18.14 -14.45 10.50
C LEU A 371 18.32 -15.37 9.29
N ASP A 372 19.08 -14.87 8.31
CA ASP A 372 19.61 -15.63 7.19
C ASP A 372 21.11 -15.84 7.41
N VAL A 373 21.57 -17.08 7.21
CA VAL A 373 22.98 -17.46 7.34
C VAL A 373 23.51 -17.74 5.94
N GLY A 374 24.16 -16.74 5.34
CA GLY A 374 24.59 -16.80 3.95
C GLY A 374 25.93 -17.52 3.76
N GLY A 375 25.92 -18.65 3.05
CA GLY A 375 27.10 -19.21 2.35
C GLY A 375 28.31 -19.60 3.21
N LYS A 376 29.40 -20.02 2.54
CA LYS A 376 30.60 -20.66 3.13
C LYS A 376 31.39 -19.81 4.15
N ASP A 377 31.05 -18.52 4.30
CA ASP A 377 31.77 -17.56 5.14
C ASP A 377 31.01 -17.21 6.44
N GLY A 378 29.81 -17.78 6.65
CA GLY A 378 29.07 -17.67 7.92
C GLY A 378 28.53 -16.26 8.23
N HIS A 379 28.37 -15.40 7.23
CA HIS A 379 27.86 -14.04 7.42
C HIS A 379 26.37 -14.08 7.80
N VAL A 380 26.02 -13.49 8.95
CA VAL A 380 24.65 -13.43 9.47
C VAL A 380 23.99 -12.13 9.02
N THR A 381 22.80 -12.22 8.42
CA THR A 381 21.96 -11.08 8.02
C THR A 381 20.54 -11.23 8.55
N LEU A 382 19.78 -10.14 8.69
CA LEU A 382 18.33 -10.25 8.94
C LEU A 382 17.67 -10.86 7.69
N LYS A 383 16.74 -11.80 7.88
CA LYS A 383 15.91 -12.27 6.75
C LYS A 383 15.18 -11.08 6.15
N ARG A 384 14.95 -11.13 4.84
CA ARG A 384 14.17 -10.10 4.12
C ARG A 384 12.76 -9.93 4.68
N SER A 385 12.23 -10.96 5.32
CA SER A 385 10.94 -10.92 6.01
C SER A 385 10.98 -10.20 7.36
N PHE A 386 12.10 -9.59 7.76
CA PHE A 386 12.21 -8.83 9.00
C PHE A 386 12.92 -7.49 8.76
N SER A 387 12.39 -6.44 9.39
CA SER A 387 13.03 -5.13 9.48
C SER A 387 13.29 -4.83 10.95
N LEU A 388 14.39 -4.12 11.23
CA LEU A 388 14.73 -3.71 12.59
C LEU A 388 14.79 -2.19 12.65
N TYR A 389 14.17 -1.62 13.68
CA TYR A 389 14.10 -0.18 13.89
C TYR A 389 14.79 0.18 15.18
N ARG A 390 15.59 1.25 15.17
CA ARG A 390 16.19 1.88 16.35
C ARG A 390 15.56 3.24 16.56
N ASN A 391 14.88 3.44 17.70
CA ASN A 391 14.23 4.71 18.05
C ASN A 391 13.34 5.30 16.93
N GLY A 392 12.77 4.45 16.07
CA GLY A 392 11.84 4.82 14.99
C GLY A 392 12.50 4.85 13.61
N LEU A 393 13.82 4.67 13.53
CA LEU A 393 14.58 4.66 12.29
C LEU A 393 14.95 3.22 11.89
N GLU A 394 14.61 2.82 10.66
CA GLU A 394 14.97 1.50 10.14
C GLU A 394 16.49 1.38 9.98
N ILE A 395 17.11 0.34 10.55
CA ILE A 395 18.57 0.20 10.52
C ILE A 395 19.15 -0.02 9.12
N GLY A 396 18.33 -0.50 8.17
CA GLY A 396 18.71 -0.63 6.77
C GLY A 396 19.02 0.72 6.11
N THR A 397 18.44 1.80 6.64
CA THR A 397 18.76 3.19 6.25
C THR A 397 19.97 3.77 7.01
N LEU A 398 20.53 3.00 7.95
CA LEU A 398 21.72 3.32 8.74
C LEU A 398 22.89 2.44 8.25
N GLN A 399 23.68 1.87 9.17
CA GLN A 399 24.78 0.95 8.85
C GLN A 399 24.36 -0.52 8.94
N GLY A 400 23.05 -0.82 8.79
CA GLY A 400 22.50 -2.16 8.92
C GLY A 400 22.82 -2.76 10.30
N LEU A 401 23.27 -4.02 10.32
CA LEU A 401 23.68 -4.70 11.55
C LEU A 401 24.91 -4.09 12.25
N GLN A 402 25.67 -3.23 11.55
CA GLN A 402 26.78 -2.49 12.13
C GLN A 402 26.34 -1.22 12.89
N THR A 403 25.04 -0.89 12.85
CA THR A 403 24.48 0.22 13.61
C THR A 403 24.77 0.05 15.10
N GLU A 404 25.35 1.07 15.73
CA GLU A 404 25.55 1.09 17.18
C GLU A 404 24.26 1.45 17.92
N VAL A 405 24.04 0.79 19.05
CA VAL A 405 22.98 1.05 20.02
C VAL A 405 23.58 1.30 21.40
N HIS A 406 22.92 2.12 22.19
CA HIS A 406 23.37 2.53 23.52
C HIS A 406 22.27 2.30 24.56
N GLY A 407 22.63 2.33 25.84
CA GLY A 407 21.66 2.21 26.93
C GLY A 407 20.57 3.29 26.84
N GLY A 408 19.31 2.87 26.91
CA GLY A 408 18.13 3.69 26.69
C GLY A 408 17.59 3.67 25.26
N ASP A 409 18.32 3.08 24.30
CA ASP A 409 17.78 2.87 22.96
C ASP A 409 16.68 1.81 22.99
N GLU A 410 15.68 2.01 22.14
CA GLU A 410 14.64 1.05 21.88
C GLU A 410 14.82 0.45 20.48
N LEU A 411 14.83 -0.88 20.43
CA LEU A 411 14.88 -1.65 19.20
C LEU A 411 13.55 -2.36 18.99
N VAL A 412 13.08 -2.38 17.74
CA VAL A 412 11.86 -3.11 17.39
C VAL A 412 12.16 -4.05 16.23
N ILE A 413 11.91 -5.35 16.44
CA ILE A 413 12.05 -6.38 15.41
C ILE A 413 10.67 -6.64 14.81
N LEU A 414 10.50 -6.15 13.58
CA LEU A 414 9.23 -6.17 12.86
C LEU A 414 9.24 -7.25 11.79
N SER A 415 8.28 -8.16 11.83
CA SER A 415 8.04 -9.09 10.74
C SER A 415 7.41 -8.39 9.53
N TRP A 416 7.69 -8.89 8.34
CA TRP A 416 6.99 -8.57 7.11
C TRP A 416 5.77 -9.47 7.07
N VAL A 417 4.63 -8.95 7.53
CA VAL A 417 3.35 -9.51 7.13
C VAL A 417 3.18 -9.25 5.62
N SER A 418 3.60 -10.25 4.84
CA SER A 418 3.29 -10.58 3.45
C SER A 418 3.42 -9.50 2.35
N GLY A 419 4.45 -9.63 1.50
CA GLY A 419 4.32 -9.52 0.04
C GLY A 419 4.16 -8.13 -0.60
N GLY A 420 5.28 -7.56 -1.09
CA GLY A 420 5.32 -6.41 -2.00
C GLY A 420 6.70 -5.79 -2.21
#